data_AF-A0A1G6CK29-F1
#
_entry.id   AF-A0A1G6CK29-F1
#
_cell.length_a   1.000
_cell.length_b   1.000
_cell.length_c   1.000
_cell.angle_alpha   90.00
_cell.angle_beta   90.00
_cell.angle_gamma   90.00
#
_symmetry.space_group_name_H-M   'P 1'
#
loop_
_entity.id
_entity.type
_entity.pdbx_description
1 polymer ?
#
loop_
_entity_poly.entity_id
_entity_poly.type
_entity_poly.pdbx_seq_one_letter_code
_entity_poly.pdbx_strand_id
1 'polypeptide(L)'
;MWRVKHGLVLCLGSLLCTASFEASAQALRDPTAPPRAPAITTVERNATTAMKLQAIVWRDNQRSAVISGQRVAVDDPISNYIVQAIEMNHVTLLDTSNQQRIDLKLFHSVQQEDLTTTGKSGGQP
;
A
#
# COMPACT_ATOMS: atom_id res chain seq x y z
N MET A 1 -43.60 -3.61 60.42
CA MET A 1 -44.63 -2.60 60.79
C MET A 1 -44.47 -1.39 59.87
N TRP A 2 -45.58 -0.96 59.27
CA TRP A 2 -45.74 0.07 58.24
C TRP A 2 -45.01 1.40 58.47
N ARG A 3 -44.68 2.11 57.37
CA ARG A 3 -45.24 3.44 57.03
C ARG A 3 -45.19 3.70 55.51
N VAL A 4 -46.37 3.91 54.94
CA VAL A 4 -46.63 4.51 53.62
C VAL A 4 -46.65 6.05 53.78
N LYS A 5 -46.46 6.80 52.68
CA LYS A 5 -47.43 7.85 52.26
C LYS A 5 -47.07 8.47 50.91
N HIS A 6 -48.10 8.53 50.08
CA HIS A 6 -48.16 9.18 48.76
C HIS A 6 -48.24 10.71 48.86
N GLY A 7 -47.81 11.36 47.79
CA GLY A 7 -48.22 12.70 47.32
C GLY A 7 -47.50 12.92 46.00
N LEU A 8 -48.08 12.77 44.81
CA LEU A 8 -49.30 13.37 44.23
C LEU A 8 -49.42 14.88 44.52
N VAL A 9 -49.70 15.63 43.44
CA VAL A 9 -49.91 17.09 43.28
C VAL A 9 -48.64 17.77 42.78
N LEU A 10 -48.41 17.98 41.46
CA LEU A 10 -49.22 18.60 40.39
C LEU A 10 -49.45 20.11 40.61
N CYS A 11 -48.45 20.92 40.21
CA CYS A 11 -48.60 22.31 39.78
C CYS A 11 -47.73 22.47 38.52
N LEU A 12 -48.32 22.46 37.31
CA LEU A 12 -48.91 23.61 36.62
C LEU A 12 -47.86 24.67 36.24
N GLY A 13 -47.66 24.85 34.93
CA GLY A 13 -47.15 26.11 34.38
C GLY A 13 -45.72 26.07 33.87
N SER A 14 -45.54 25.66 32.61
CA SER A 14 -44.72 26.41 31.65
C SER A 14 -44.75 25.68 30.32
N LEU A 15 -45.84 25.96 29.59
CA LEU A 15 -45.93 25.84 28.14
C LEU A 15 -44.86 26.73 27.51
N LEU A 16 -43.63 26.23 27.36
CA LEU A 16 -42.61 26.86 26.53
C LEU A 16 -42.36 25.98 25.32
N CYS A 17 -43.09 26.30 24.24
CA CYS A 17 -42.82 25.84 22.89
C CYS A 17 -41.39 26.22 22.48
N THR A 18 -40.43 25.31 22.68
CA THR A 18 -39.13 25.40 22.04
C THR A 18 -39.29 24.93 20.60
N ALA A 19 -39.60 25.88 19.70
CA ALA A 19 -39.49 25.68 18.27
C ALA A 19 -38.07 25.21 17.95
N SER A 20 -37.94 23.94 17.59
CA SER A 20 -36.68 23.36 17.16
C SER A 20 -36.40 23.89 15.75
N PHE A 21 -35.61 24.96 15.67
CA PHE A 21 -35.02 25.39 14.40
C PHE A 21 -33.98 24.33 14.00
N GLU A 22 -34.36 23.45 13.08
CA GLU A 22 -33.44 22.54 12.42
C GLU A 22 -32.57 23.37 11.46
N ALA A 23 -31.45 23.86 11.96
CA ALA A 23 -30.42 24.48 11.13
C ALA A 23 -29.75 23.38 10.28
N SER A 24 -30.26 23.15 9.08
CA SER A 24 -29.61 22.29 8.09
C SER A 24 -28.37 22.99 7.53
N ALA A 25 -27.23 22.80 8.21
CA ALA A 25 -25.93 23.19 7.67
C ALA A 25 -25.62 22.30 6.46
N GLN A 26 -25.86 22.81 5.25
CA GLN A 26 -25.43 22.15 4.02
C GLN A 26 -23.91 22.12 4.00
N ALA A 27 -23.36 20.91 4.10
CA ALA A 27 -21.94 20.66 4.03
C ALA A 27 -21.39 21.22 2.72
N LEU A 28 -20.55 22.26 2.83
CA LEU A 28 -19.82 22.85 1.72
C LEU A 28 -18.85 21.79 1.19
N ARG A 29 -19.21 21.16 0.08
CA ARG A 29 -18.43 20.09 -0.53
C ARG A 29 -17.24 20.72 -1.25
N ASP A 30 -16.06 20.58 -0.65
CA ASP A 30 -14.81 21.08 -1.22
C ASP A 30 -14.55 20.41 -2.59
N PRO A 31 -14.53 21.18 -3.69
CA PRO A 31 -14.31 20.65 -5.04
C PRO A 31 -12.85 20.26 -5.30
N THR A 32 -11.93 20.48 -4.35
CA THR A 32 -10.52 20.12 -4.46
C THR A 32 -10.17 18.78 -3.83
N ALA A 33 -11.18 18.02 -3.33
CA ALA A 33 -10.94 16.70 -2.78
C ALA A 33 -10.33 15.77 -3.85
N PRO A 34 -9.14 15.19 -3.60
CA PRO A 34 -8.51 14.27 -4.53
C PRO A 34 -9.41 13.05 -4.76
N PRO A 35 -9.37 12.45 -5.96
CA PRO A 35 -10.19 11.29 -6.27
C PRO A 35 -9.93 10.19 -5.25
N ARG A 36 -10.99 9.74 -4.57
CA ARG A 36 -10.92 8.60 -3.64
C ARG A 36 -10.55 7.37 -4.47
N ALA A 37 -9.38 6.81 -4.19
CA ALA A 37 -8.96 5.56 -4.79
C ALA A 37 -10.04 4.49 -4.51
N PRO A 38 -10.41 3.66 -5.51
CA PRO A 38 -11.34 2.56 -5.28
C PRO A 38 -10.77 1.63 -4.21
N ALA A 39 -11.64 1.14 -3.32
CA ALA A 39 -11.29 0.12 -2.34
C ALA A 39 -10.82 -1.12 -3.10
N ILE A 40 -9.50 -1.32 -3.13
CA ILE A 40 -8.90 -2.51 -3.71
C ILE A 40 -9.23 -3.63 -2.74
N THR A 41 -10.19 -4.48 -3.12
CA THR A 41 -10.35 -5.78 -2.45
C THR A 41 -9.04 -6.52 -2.66
N THR A 42 -8.23 -6.62 -1.60
CA THR A 42 -6.99 -7.38 -1.59
C THR A 42 -7.35 -8.85 -1.82
N VAL A 43 -7.38 -9.25 -3.08
CA VAL A 43 -7.20 -10.65 -3.43
C VAL A 43 -5.77 -10.95 -3.03
N GLU A 44 -5.59 -11.71 -1.97
CA GLU A 44 -4.31 -12.29 -1.55
C GLU A 44 -3.87 -13.27 -2.64
N ARG A 45 -3.44 -12.72 -3.76
CA ARG A 45 -2.67 -13.44 -4.76
C ARG A 45 -1.42 -13.82 -4.01
N ASN A 46 -1.18 -15.12 -3.86
CA ASN A 46 0.05 -15.69 -3.35
C ASN A 46 1.18 -15.18 -4.24
N ALA A 47 1.66 -13.98 -3.93
CA ALA A 47 2.63 -13.28 -4.71
C ALA A 47 3.92 -13.97 -4.34
N THR A 48 4.36 -14.89 -5.20
CA THR A 48 5.75 -15.29 -5.28
C THR A 48 6.53 -13.98 -5.33
N THR A 49 7.03 -13.56 -4.17
CA THR A 49 7.66 -12.26 -4.02
C THR A 49 8.96 -12.39 -4.77
N ALA A 50 8.94 -11.98 -6.03
CA ALA A 50 10.08 -12.06 -6.91
C ALA A 50 11.21 -11.31 -6.20
N MET A 51 12.28 -12.03 -5.89
CA MET A 51 13.41 -11.48 -5.17
C MET A 51 13.97 -10.32 -6.00
N LYS A 52 13.92 -9.11 -5.45
CA LYS A 52 14.25 -7.89 -6.18
C LYS A 52 15.40 -7.18 -5.51
N LEU A 53 16.47 -6.95 -6.26
CA LEU A 53 17.53 -6.04 -5.86
C LEU A 53 17.03 -4.60 -5.94
N GLN A 54 17.15 -3.87 -4.83
CA GLN A 54 16.64 -2.51 -4.71
C GLN A 54 17.77 -1.48 -4.62
N ALA A 55 18.84 -1.83 -3.91
CA ALA A 55 19.98 -0.93 -3.74
C ALA A 55 21.29 -1.74 -3.61
N ILE A 56 22.38 -1.13 -4.04
CA ILE A 56 23.74 -1.54 -3.73
C ILE A 56 24.42 -0.35 -3.05
N VAL A 57 25.01 -0.58 -1.89
CA VAL A 57 25.61 0.46 -1.05
C VAL A 57 27.09 0.15 -0.86
N TRP A 58 27.92 1.10 -1.24
CA TRP A 58 29.37 1.04 -1.08
C TRP A 58 29.75 2.07 -0.02
N ARG A 59 30.41 1.63 1.05
CA ARG A 59 30.96 2.52 2.09
C ARG A 59 32.40 2.08 2.35
N ASP A 60 33.35 2.98 2.14
CA ASP A 60 34.78 2.72 2.28
C ASP A 60 35.19 1.46 1.50
N ASN A 61 35.53 0.38 2.21
CA ASN A 61 35.90 -0.91 1.64
C ASN A 61 34.82 -2.01 1.85
N GLN A 62 33.61 -1.63 2.27
CA GLN A 62 32.50 -2.54 2.52
C GLN A 62 31.42 -2.40 1.45
N ARG A 63 30.92 -3.55 0.98
CA ARG A 63 29.80 -3.64 0.04
C ARG A 63 28.61 -4.31 0.71
N SER A 64 27.43 -3.75 0.52
CA SER A 64 26.16 -4.35 0.95
C SER A 64 25.09 -4.11 -0.11
N ALA A 65 24.08 -4.96 -0.12
CA ALA A 65 22.94 -4.84 -1.01
C ALA A 65 21.64 -4.84 -0.21
N VAL A 66 20.58 -4.24 -0.77
CA VAL A 66 19.22 -4.34 -0.25
C VAL A 66 18.40 -5.19 -1.20
N ILE A 67 18.03 -6.38 -0.76
CA ILE A 67 17.25 -7.36 -1.54
C ILE A 67 15.93 -7.57 -0.81
N SER A 68 14.81 -7.34 -1.48
CA SER A 68 13.47 -7.49 -0.88
C SER A 68 13.29 -6.75 0.46
N GLY A 69 13.98 -5.61 0.63
CA GLY A 69 13.95 -4.78 1.85
C GLY A 69 14.96 -5.18 2.93
N GLN A 70 15.64 -6.31 2.79
CA GLN A 70 16.67 -6.77 3.71
C GLN A 70 18.07 -6.33 3.23
N ARG A 71 18.86 -5.77 4.14
CA ARG A 71 20.29 -5.49 3.89
C ARG A 71 21.10 -6.78 4.06
N VAL A 72 21.94 -7.09 3.08
CA VAL A 72 22.79 -8.30 3.05
C VAL A 72 24.22 -7.95 2.61
N ALA A 73 25.18 -8.73 3.07
CA ALA A 73 26.58 -8.74 2.66
C ALA A 73 26.92 -10.02 1.87
N VAL A 74 28.16 -10.12 1.39
CA VAL A 74 28.67 -11.38 0.81
C VAL A 74 28.65 -12.48 1.89
N ASP A 75 28.34 -13.70 1.47
CA ASP A 75 28.16 -14.89 2.31
C ASP A 75 26.90 -14.89 3.21
N ASP A 76 26.12 -13.81 3.22
CA ASP A 76 24.85 -13.81 3.95
C ASP A 76 23.82 -14.72 3.27
N PRO A 77 23.07 -15.51 4.05
CA PRO A 77 21.94 -16.28 3.55
C PRO A 77 20.69 -15.39 3.39
N ILE A 78 19.93 -15.63 2.32
CA ILE A 78 18.62 -15.01 2.06
C ILE A 78 17.65 -16.07 1.50
N SER A 79 16.69 -16.49 2.33
CA SER A 79 15.81 -17.63 2.03
C SER A 79 16.61 -18.90 1.65
N ASN A 80 16.50 -19.38 0.41
CA ASN A 80 17.22 -20.55 -0.11
C ASN A 80 18.46 -20.16 -0.93
N TYR A 81 18.96 -18.93 -0.75
CA TYR A 81 20.09 -18.41 -1.51
C TYR A 81 21.21 -17.95 -0.59
N ILE A 82 22.43 -17.95 -1.10
CA ILE A 82 23.60 -17.35 -0.47
C ILE A 82 24.13 -16.25 -1.40
N VAL A 83 24.45 -15.09 -0.85
CA VAL A 83 25.06 -13.99 -1.61
C VAL A 83 26.51 -14.35 -1.95
N GLN A 84 26.81 -14.62 -3.22
CA GLN A 84 28.17 -14.93 -3.66
C GLN A 84 29.01 -13.68 -3.93
N ALA A 85 28.40 -12.66 -4.54
CA ALA A 85 29.10 -11.44 -4.92
C ALA A 85 28.16 -10.23 -5.00
N ILE A 86 28.68 -9.07 -4.63
CA ILE A 86 28.00 -7.77 -4.77
C ILE A 86 28.82 -6.91 -5.71
N GLU A 87 28.30 -6.72 -6.93
CA GLU A 87 28.91 -5.89 -7.96
C GLU A 87 28.21 -4.55 -8.08
N MET A 88 28.69 -3.68 -8.97
CA MET A 88 28.19 -2.30 -9.08
C MET A 88 26.71 -2.20 -9.46
N ASN A 89 26.21 -3.12 -10.29
CA ASN A 89 24.86 -3.06 -10.86
C ASN A 89 24.04 -4.34 -10.66
N HIS A 90 24.64 -5.38 -10.07
CA HIS A 90 23.99 -6.65 -9.82
C HIS A 90 24.55 -7.37 -8.59
N VAL A 91 23.80 -8.35 -8.12
CA VAL A 91 24.20 -9.27 -7.05
C VAL A 91 24.06 -10.68 -7.57
N THR A 92 25.10 -11.49 -7.40
CA THR A 92 25.08 -12.92 -7.74
C THR A 92 24.69 -13.73 -6.50
N LEU A 93 23.66 -14.54 -6.66
CA LEU A 93 23.14 -15.44 -5.64
C LEU A 93 23.40 -16.89 -6.05
N LEU A 94 23.66 -17.75 -5.07
CA LEU A 94 23.71 -19.19 -5.23
C LEU A 94 22.48 -19.83 -4.58
N ASP A 95 21.69 -20.53 -5.35
CA ASP A 95 20.59 -21.36 -4.83
C ASP A 95 21.18 -22.59 -4.10
N THR A 96 20.86 -22.74 -2.82
CA THR A 96 21.40 -23.84 -2.00
C THR A 96 20.76 -25.19 -2.34
N SER A 97 19.61 -25.21 -3.02
CA SER A 97 18.90 -26.45 -3.35
C SER A 97 19.43 -27.11 -4.62
N ASN A 98 19.75 -26.32 -5.65
CA ASN A 98 20.16 -26.84 -6.97
C ASN A 98 21.55 -26.34 -7.42
N GLN A 99 22.23 -25.57 -6.58
CA GLN A 99 23.55 -24.97 -6.87
C GLN A 99 23.57 -24.05 -8.10
N GLN A 100 22.41 -23.54 -8.52
CA GLN A 100 22.31 -22.61 -9.64
C GLN A 100 22.70 -21.20 -9.20
N ARG A 101 23.45 -20.50 -10.06
CA ARG A 101 23.71 -19.06 -9.90
C ARG A 101 22.63 -18.23 -10.57
N ILE A 102 22.19 -17.17 -9.89
CA ILE A 102 21.20 -16.21 -10.39
C ILE A 102 21.72 -14.80 -10.14
N ASP A 103 21.66 -13.95 -11.16
CA ASP A 103 22.04 -12.55 -11.05
C ASP A 103 20.80 -11.66 -10.91
N LEU A 104 20.72 -10.94 -9.80
CA LEU A 104 19.71 -9.91 -9.60
C LEU A 104 20.25 -8.55 -10.04
N LYS A 105 19.61 -7.94 -11.03
CA LYS A 105 19.98 -6.62 -11.55
C LYS A 105 19.21 -5.51 -10.83
N LEU A 106 19.87 -4.37 -10.62
CA LEU A 106 19.29 -3.21 -9.92
C LEU A 106 18.07 -2.63 -10.66
N PHE A 107 18.10 -2.65 -11.99
CA PHE A 107 17.01 -2.18 -12.84
C PHE A 107 16.63 -3.27 -13.85
N HIS A 108 15.34 -3.56 -13.96
CA HIS A 108 14.78 -4.37 -15.03
C HIS A 108 14.31 -3.41 -16.13
N SER A 109 14.68 -3.66 -17.38
CA SER A 109 14.22 -2.87 -18.52
C SER A 109 12.69 -2.97 -18.61
N VAL A 110 12.00 -1.84 -18.53
CA VAL A 110 10.56 -1.80 -18.80
C VAL A 110 10.40 -1.94 -20.31
N GLN A 111 9.86 -3.07 -20.76
CA GLN A 111 9.41 -3.21 -22.14
C GLN A 111 8.18 -2.31 -22.29
N GLN A 112 8.33 -1.15 -22.94
CA GLN A 112 7.20 -0.34 -23.37
C GLN A 112 6.44 -1.14 -24.43
N GLU A 113 5.26 -1.62 -24.08
CA GLU A 113 4.29 -2.16 -25.04
C GLU A 113 3.93 -1.05 -26.03
N ASP A 114 4.31 -1.26 -27.28
CA ASP A 114 4.02 -0.39 -28.41
C ASP A 114 2.49 -0.35 -28.62
N LEU A 115 1.88 0.77 -28.23
CA LEU A 115 0.48 1.10 -28.52
C LEU A 115 0.36 1.33 -30.04
N THR A 116 0.26 0.24 -30.80
CA THR A 116 -0.25 0.27 -32.17
C THR A 116 -1.76 0.57 -32.12
N THR A 117 -2.08 1.85 -31.95
CA THR A 117 -3.42 2.37 -32.16
C THR A 117 -3.88 2.00 -33.58
N THR A 118 -4.83 1.06 -33.64
CA THR A 118 -5.65 0.81 -34.83
C THR A 118 -6.49 2.06 -35.10
N GLY A 119 -5.93 3.01 -35.85
CA GLY A 119 -6.63 4.16 -36.40
C GLY A 119 -7.42 3.74 -37.64
N LYS A 120 -8.64 3.24 -37.44
CA LYS A 120 -9.63 3.04 -38.50
C LYS A 120 -10.03 4.41 -39.06
N SER A 121 -9.34 4.85 -40.12
CA SER A 121 -9.69 6.04 -40.90
C SER A 121 -10.95 5.75 -41.71
N GLY A 122 -12.10 6.17 -41.17
CA GLY A 122 -13.34 6.30 -41.93
C GLY A 122 -13.43 7.71 -42.48
N GLY A 123 -13.10 7.89 -43.76
CA GLY A 123 -13.25 9.14 -44.50
C GLY A 123 -13.54 8.81 -45.96
N GLN A 124 -14.83 8.69 -46.25
CA GLN A 124 -15.36 8.44 -47.59
C GLN A 124 -15.76 9.80 -48.20
N PRO A 125 -15.37 10.13 -49.44
CA PRO A 125 -16.13 11.06 -50.27
C PRO A 125 -17.31 10.37 -50.96
#